data_AF-A0A967VR22-F1
#
_entry.id   AF-A0A967VR22-F1
#
_cell.length_a   1.000
_cell.length_b   1.000
_cell.length_c   1.000
_cell.angle_alpha   90.00
_cell.angle_beta   90.00
_cell.angle_gamma   90.00
#
_symmetry.space_group_name_H-M   'P 1'
#
loop_
_entity.id
_entity.type
_entity.pdbx_description
1 polymer ?
#
loop_
_entity_poly.entity_id
_entity_poly.type
_entity_poly.pdbx_seq_one_letter_code
_entity_poly.pdbx_strand_id
1 'polypeptide(L)' 'VIALTGRVGESEKQACLDAGCDRYLAKPIAPSDLLQELPALLRR' A
#
# COMPACT_ATOMS: atom_id res chain seq x y z
N VAL A 1 -1.61 5.24 6.27
CA VAL A 1 -2.51 4.15 5.83
C VAL A 1 -1.95 3.49 4.58
N ILE A 2 -1.74 2.17 4.61
CA ILE A 2 -1.37 1.35 3.43
C ILE A 2 -2.60 0.55 3.00
N ALA A 3 -3.00 0.65 1.73
CA ALA A 3 -3.97 -0.27 1.14
C ALA A 3 -3.26 -1.58 0.75
N LEU A 4 -3.68 -2.70 1.33
CA LEU A 4 -3.13 -4.03 1.03
C LEU A 4 -4.21 -4.92 0.41
N THR A 5 -4.18 -5.10 -0.91
CA THR A 5 -5.29 -5.71 -1.68
C THR A 5 -4.88 -6.96 -2.46
N GLY A 6 -5.79 -7.92 -2.60
CA GLY A 6 -5.62 -9.06 -3.51
C GLY A 6 -6.06 -8.77 -4.95
N ARG A 7 -6.66 -7.60 -5.21
CA ARG A 7 -7.05 -7.15 -6.55
C ARG A 7 -5.96 -6.21 -7.07
N VAL A 8 -5.22 -6.67 -8.07
CA VAL A 8 -4.12 -5.91 -8.66
C VAL A 8 -4.59 -5.24 -9.94
N GLY A 9 -4.42 -3.93 -10.01
CA GLY A 9 -4.78 -3.13 -11.18
C GLY A 9 -4.53 -1.65 -10.96
N GLU A 10 -4.29 -0.94 -12.05
CA GLU A 10 -4.01 0.51 -12.02
C GLU A 10 -5.21 1.31 -11.50
N SER A 11 -6.42 0.93 -11.88
CA SER A 11 -7.66 1.55 -11.39
C SER A 11 -7.84 1.36 -9.88
N GLU A 12 -7.54 0.16 -9.36
CA GLU A 12 -7.62 -0.15 -7.93
C GLU A 12 -6.57 0.64 -7.14
N LYS A 13 -5.35 0.74 -7.67
CA LYS A 13 -4.29 1.56 -7.09
C LYS A 13 -4.73 3.02 -7.01
N GLN A 14 -5.25 3.58 -8.10
CA GLN A 14 -5.68 4.97 -8.13
C GLN A 14 -6.83 5.23 -7.16
N ALA A 15 -7.84 4.35 -7.12
CA ALA A 15 -8.96 4.46 -6.18
C ALA A 15 -8.50 4.47 -4.71
N CYS A 16 -7.51 3.65 -4.36
CA CYS A 16 -6.94 3.63 -3.00
C CYS A 16 -6.24 4.94 -2.66
N LEU A 17 -5.47 5.50 -3.60
CA LEU A 17 -4.76 6.76 -3.40
C LEU A 17 -5.73 7.95 -3.32
N ASP A 18 -6.75 7.98 -4.18
CA ASP A 18 -7.79 9.01 -4.18
C ASP A 18 -8.63 8.99 -2.89
N ALA A 19 -8.81 7.80 -2.28
CA ALA A 19 -9.44 7.63 -0.97
C ALA A 19 -8.56 8.10 0.20
N GLY A 20 -7.33 8.56 -0.05
CA GLY A 20 -6.41 9.08 0.95
C GLY A 20 -5.45 8.05 1.55
N CYS A 21 -5.26 6.90 0.91
CA CYS A 21 -4.17 5.99 1.31
C CYS A 21 -2.81 6.60 0.96
N ASP A 22 -1.84 6.43 1.85
CA ASP A 22 -0.46 6.88 1.61
C ASP A 22 0.28 5.97 0.64
N ARG A 23 -0.08 4.67 0.63
CA ARG A 23 0.59 3.60 -0.12
C ARG A 23 -0.43 2.57 -0.58
N TYR A 24 -0.08 1.87 -1.65
CA TYR A 24 -0.81 0.72 -2.18
C TYR A 24 0.16 -0.45 -2.36
N LEU A 25 -0.21 -1.63 -1.85
CA LEU A 25 0.54 -2.87 -1.96
C LEU A 25 -0.39 -4.02 -2.39
N ALA A 26 0.12 -4.89 -3.26
CA ALA A 26 -0.59 -6.08 -3.72
C ALA A 26 -0.30 -7.28 -2.81
N LYS A 27 -1.31 -8.15 -2.61
CA LYS A 27 -1.17 -9.49 -2.03
C LYS A 27 -0.87 -10.51 -3.14
N PRO A 28 -0.14 -11.59 -2.83
CA PRO A 28 0.54 -11.84 -1.56
C PRO A 28 1.77 -10.93 -1.40
N ILE A 29 2.10 -10.61 -0.16
CA ILE A 29 3.29 -9.83 0.19
C ILE A 29 4.05 -10.55 1.31
N ALA A 30 5.38 -10.53 1.27
CA ALA A 30 6.17 -11.02 2.38
C ALA A 30 6.10 -10.00 3.55
N PRO A 31 6.03 -10.46 4.82
CA PRO A 31 6.04 -9.54 5.96
C PRO A 31 7.25 -8.60 5.98
N SER A 32 8.41 -9.06 5.50
CA SER A 32 9.62 -8.23 5.35
C SER A 32 9.38 -7.00 4.49
N ASP A 33 8.65 -7.15 3.39
CA ASP A 33 8.43 -6.09 2.41
C ASP A 33 7.46 -5.04 2.97
N LEU A 34 6.47 -5.50 3.75
CA LEU A 34 5.59 -4.59 4.48
C LEU A 34 6.34 -3.78 5.55
N LEU A 35 7.28 -4.41 6.27
CA LEU A 35 8.08 -3.73 7.29
C LEU A 35 9.02 -2.67 6.69
N GLN A 36 9.47 -2.85 5.45
CA GLN A 36 10.30 -1.86 4.75
C GLN A 36 9.56 -0.55 4.45
N GLU A 37 8.22 -0.55 4.44
CA GLU A 37 7.43 0.67 4.24
C GLU A 37 7.29 1.53 5.51
N LEU A 38 7.52 0.97 6.70
CA LEU A 38 7.33 1.67 7.98
C LEU A 38 8.19 2.93 8.13
N PRO A 39 9.50 2.94 7.81
CA PRO A 39 10.31 4.14 7.93
C PRO A 39 9.81 5.31 7.07
N ALA A 40 9.22 5.02 5.91
CA ALA A 40 8.65 6.05 5.03
C ALA A 40 7.36 6.64 5.61
N LEU A 41 6.57 5.84 6.35
CA LEU A 41 5.31 6.27 6.96
C LEU A 41 5.49 7.02 8.27
N LEU A 42 6.54 6.71 9.06
CA LEU A 42 6.81 7.36 10.35
C LEU A 42 7.46 8.74 10.22
N ARG A 43 7.89 9.14 9.01
CA ARG A 43 8.49 10.46 8.74
C ARG A 43 7.48 11.52 8.29
N ARG A 44 6.20 11.19 8.33
CA ARG A 44 5.07 12.09 8.08
C ARG A 44 4.58 12.69 9.38
#